data_AF-A0A2H1FCN8-F1
#
_entry.id   AF-A0A2H1FCN8-F1
#
_cell.length_a   1.000
_cell.length_b   1.000
_cell.length_c   1.000
_cell.angle_alpha   90.00
_cell.angle_beta   90.00
_cell.angle_gamma   90.00
#
_symmetry.space_group_name_H-M   'P 1'
#
loop_
_entity.id
_entity.type
_entity.pdbx_description
1 polymer ?
#
loop_
_entity_poly.entity_id
_entity_poly.type
_entity_poly.pdbx_seq_one_letter_code
_entity_poly.pdbx_strand_id
1 'polypeptide(L)'
;MHHSNSHERSRDAETRNSDVSKIKNEMETADKIFYKELSSKYFLLDKFGIGQLKDMCNNLLGKGPDVEYYEDQITKKKTELPQYKEDFIHFIIDEFRFAEIKEYALKKGIVTKHFFEK
;
A
#
# COMPACT_ATOMS: atom_id res chain seq x y z
N MET A 1 58.53 -23.41 -13.08
CA MET A 1 57.31 -23.71 -13.86
C MET A 1 56.30 -24.25 -12.86
N HIS A 2 55.10 -23.75 -12.60
CA HIS A 2 54.17 -22.83 -13.27
C HIS A 2 53.33 -22.09 -12.20
N HIS A 3 52.80 -20.93 -12.58
CA HIS A 3 51.80 -20.12 -11.86
C HIS A 3 50.37 -20.70 -11.92
N SER A 4 49.49 -20.06 -11.13
CA SER A 4 48.02 -19.93 -11.30
C SER A 4 47.17 -20.97 -10.55
N ASN A 5 46.02 -20.67 -9.95
CA ASN A 5 45.21 -19.46 -9.85
C ASN A 5 44.23 -19.69 -8.69
N SER A 6 44.15 -18.81 -7.69
CA SER A 6 43.13 -18.87 -6.64
C SER A 6 42.51 -17.49 -6.43
N HIS A 7 41.84 -16.99 -7.47
CA HIS A 7 41.25 -15.65 -7.48
C HIS A 7 39.86 -15.63 -8.15
N GLU A 8 38.99 -16.58 -7.78
CA GLU A 8 37.62 -16.65 -8.34
C GLU A 8 36.49 -16.72 -7.30
N ARG A 9 36.73 -16.43 -6.02
CA ARG A 9 35.66 -16.47 -5.00
C ARG A 9 35.21 -15.13 -4.41
N SER A 10 35.80 -14.00 -4.83
CA SER A 10 35.55 -12.71 -4.16
C SER A 10 34.46 -11.84 -4.79
N ARG A 11 34.18 -11.97 -6.09
CA ARG A 11 33.26 -11.04 -6.79
C ARG A 11 31.78 -11.30 -6.51
N ASP A 12 31.38 -12.55 -6.30
CA ASP A 12 29.96 -12.89 -6.07
C ASP A 12 29.45 -12.45 -4.69
N ALA A 13 30.33 -12.41 -3.68
CA ALA A 13 29.96 -11.99 -2.33
C ALA A 13 29.78 -10.47 -2.22
N GLU A 14 30.64 -9.67 -2.87
CA GLU A 14 30.50 -8.21 -2.91
C GLU A 14 29.26 -7.78 -3.70
N THR A 15 28.98 -8.45 -4.83
CA THR A 15 27.80 -8.14 -5.66
C THR A 15 26.49 -8.43 -4.92
N ARG A 16 26.38 -9.62 -4.28
CA ARG A 16 25.22 -9.97 -3.43
C ARG A 16 25.04 -9.03 -2.24
N ASN A 17 26.12 -8.64 -1.55
CA ASN A 17 26.03 -7.68 -0.45
C ASN A 17 25.61 -6.29 -0.92
N SER A 18 26.02 -5.86 -2.13
CA SER A 18 25.59 -4.60 -2.73
C SER A 18 24.09 -4.61 -3.06
N ASP A 19 23.57 -5.72 -3.60
CA ASP A 19 22.17 -5.83 -4.00
C ASP A 19 21.23 -5.94 -2.79
N VAL A 20 21.63 -6.69 -1.76
CA VAL A 20 20.91 -6.73 -0.48
C VAL A 20 20.88 -5.34 0.17
N SER A 21 21.97 -4.57 0.09
CA SER A 21 22.02 -3.21 0.63
C SER A 21 21.15 -2.22 -0.16
N LYS A 22 21.07 -2.36 -1.49
CA LYS A 22 20.16 -1.56 -2.34
C LYS A 22 18.70 -1.87 -2.02
N ILE A 23 18.32 -3.14 -1.95
CA ILE A 23 16.96 -3.56 -1.60
C ILE A 23 16.56 -3.00 -0.23
N LYS A 24 17.45 -3.09 0.76
CA LYS A 24 17.20 -2.52 2.09
C LYS A 24 16.99 -1.00 2.05
N ASN A 25 17.82 -0.27 1.32
CA ASN A 25 17.67 1.18 1.17
C ASN A 25 16.38 1.56 0.43
N GLU A 26 15.97 0.79 -0.58
CA GLU A 26 14.73 0.99 -1.31
C GLU A 26 13.51 0.77 -0.40
N MET A 27 13.53 -0.28 0.43
CA MET A 27 12.50 -0.53 1.45
C MET A 27 12.42 0.61 2.47
N GLU A 28 13.55 1.01 3.06
CA GLU A 28 13.57 2.10 4.04
C GLU A 28 13.10 3.44 3.43
N THR A 29 13.38 3.68 2.15
CA THR A 29 12.92 4.86 1.42
C THR A 29 11.42 4.79 1.17
N ALA A 30 10.90 3.62 0.78
CA ALA A 30 9.47 3.40 0.59
C ALA A 30 8.68 3.62 1.88
N ASP A 31 9.18 3.11 3.01
CA ASP A 31 8.59 3.28 4.34
C ASP A 31 8.57 4.75 4.76
N LYS A 32 9.70 5.46 4.60
CA LYS A 32 9.76 6.90 4.90
C LYS A 32 8.74 7.71 4.09
N ILE A 33 8.56 7.37 2.81
CA ILE A 33 7.55 8.02 1.96
C ILE A 33 6.15 7.67 2.46
N PHE A 34 5.89 6.40 2.78
CA PHE A 34 4.60 5.96 3.31
C PHE A 34 4.21 6.74 4.58
N TYR A 35 5.10 6.79 5.59
CA TYR A 35 4.82 7.51 6.84
C TYR A 35 4.63 9.02 6.63
N LYS A 36 5.39 9.62 5.70
CA LYS A 36 5.22 11.04 5.35
C LYS A 36 3.86 11.32 4.70
N GLU A 37 3.38 10.39 3.88
CA GLU A 37 2.11 10.52 3.17
C GLU A 37 0.90 10.12 4.02
N LEU A 38 1.07 9.24 5.01
CA LEU A 38 -0.01 8.58 5.76
C LEU A 38 -1.09 9.57 6.26
N SER A 39 -0.67 10.64 6.93
CA SER A 39 -1.58 11.67 7.44
C SER A 39 -2.35 12.37 6.30
N SER A 40 -1.67 12.66 5.19
CA SER A 40 -2.30 13.30 4.02
C SER A 40 -3.28 12.36 3.31
N LYS A 41 -2.92 11.07 3.18
CA LYS A 41 -3.81 10.04 2.62
C LYS A 41 -5.07 9.92 3.47
N TYR A 42 -4.93 9.76 4.78
CA TYR A 42 -6.04 9.62 5.69
C TYR A 42 -6.96 10.86 5.66
N PHE A 43 -6.37 12.06 5.72
CA PHE A 43 -7.11 13.32 5.66
C PHE A 43 -7.94 13.48 4.37
N LEU A 44 -7.38 13.08 3.23
CA LEU A 44 -8.08 13.12 1.95
C LEU A 44 -9.17 12.05 1.87
N LEU A 45 -8.87 10.81 2.26
CA LEU A 45 -9.80 9.68 2.20
C LEU A 45 -10.99 9.83 3.16
N ASP A 46 -10.82 10.56 4.27
CA ASP A 46 -11.94 10.93 5.13
C ASP A 46 -13.02 11.74 4.38
N LYS A 47 -12.67 12.45 3.31
CA LYS A 47 -13.66 13.20 2.49
C LYS A 47 -14.48 12.32 1.57
N PHE A 48 -14.11 11.05 1.41
CA PHE A 48 -14.84 10.13 0.55
C PHE A 48 -16.04 9.55 1.30
N GLY A 49 -17.15 9.42 0.58
CA GLY A 49 -18.26 8.56 1.01
C GLY A 49 -17.90 7.09 0.88
N ILE A 50 -18.57 6.22 1.64
CA ILE A 50 -18.32 4.77 1.58
C ILE A 50 -18.50 4.18 0.17
N GLY A 51 -19.48 4.67 -0.59
CA GLY A 51 -19.67 4.27 -1.99
C GLY A 51 -18.48 4.64 -2.88
N GLN A 52 -17.89 5.83 -2.67
CA GLN A 52 -16.74 6.30 -3.44
C GLN A 52 -15.46 5.50 -3.11
N LEU A 53 -15.28 5.10 -1.85
CA LEU A 53 -14.18 4.24 -1.43
C LEU A 53 -14.32 2.84 -2.06
N LYS A 54 -15.52 2.24 -1.99
CA LYS A 54 -15.83 0.96 -2.66
C LYS A 54 -15.58 1.03 -4.15
N ASP A 55 -16.05 2.08 -4.80
CA ASP A 55 -15.83 2.32 -6.24
C ASP A 55 -14.34 2.46 -6.56
N MET A 56 -13.57 3.14 -5.71
CA MET A 56 -12.13 3.27 -5.92
C MET A 56 -11.43 1.92 -5.83
N CYS A 57 -11.72 1.12 -4.81
CA CYS A 57 -11.17 -0.23 -4.66
C CYS A 57 -11.52 -1.12 -5.87
N ASN A 58 -12.80 -1.15 -6.25
CA ASN A 58 -13.27 -1.99 -7.34
C ASN A 58 -12.75 -1.56 -8.72
N ASN A 59 -12.71 -0.25 -9.01
CA ASN A 59 -12.30 0.23 -10.34
C ASN A 59 -10.79 0.16 -10.56
N LEU A 60 -9.98 0.28 -9.50
CA LEU A 60 -8.53 0.35 -9.63
C LEU A 60 -7.83 -0.98 -9.29
N LEU A 61 -8.32 -1.73 -8.30
CA LEU A 61 -7.72 -3.00 -7.86
C LEU A 61 -8.55 -4.23 -8.23
N GLY A 62 -9.83 -4.05 -8.61
CA GLY A 62 -10.76 -5.16 -8.83
C GLY A 62 -11.14 -5.91 -7.55
N LYS A 63 -10.71 -5.44 -6.38
CA LYS A 63 -10.96 -6.03 -5.06
C LYS A 63 -11.02 -4.96 -3.98
N GLY A 64 -11.72 -5.27 -2.88
CA GLY A 64 -11.80 -4.45 -1.67
C GLY A 64 -11.01 -5.05 -0.50
N PRO A 65 -11.18 -4.50 0.71
CA PRO A 65 -10.65 -5.11 1.94
C PRO A 65 -11.17 -6.53 2.11
N ASP A 66 -10.41 -7.35 2.83
CA ASP A 66 -10.77 -8.73 3.10
C ASP A 66 -12.07 -8.83 3.91
N VAL A 67 -12.91 -9.80 3.56
CA VAL A 67 -14.15 -10.08 4.28
C VAL A 67 -13.81 -11.02 5.44
N GLU A 68 -14.03 -10.53 6.65
CA GLU A 68 -13.89 -11.34 7.85
C GLU A 68 -15.20 -12.06 8.19
N TYR A 69 -15.08 -13.22 8.84
CA TYR A 69 -16.22 -14.05 9.20
C TYR A 69 -16.16 -14.40 10.68
N TYR A 70 -17.31 -14.28 11.34
CA TYR A 70 -17.52 -14.82 12.67
C TYR A 70 -18.16 -16.20 12.56
N GLU A 71 -17.57 -17.21 13.22
CA GLU A 71 -18.15 -18.54 13.36
C GLU A 71 -18.72 -18.71 14.78
N ASP A 72 -20.04 -18.91 14.86
CA ASP A 72 -20.70 -19.28 16.10
C ASP A 72 -20.28 -20.69 16.51
N GLN A 73 -19.68 -20.84 17.70
CA GLN A 73 -19.13 -22.11 18.16
C GLN A 73 -20.20 -23.18 18.43
N ILE A 74 -21.44 -22.77 18.73
CA ILE A 74 -22.57 -23.63 19.07
C ILE A 74 -23.30 -24.06 17.81
N THR A 75 -23.64 -23.10 16.94
CA THR A 75 -24.43 -23.37 15.73
C THR A 75 -23.56 -23.72 14.52
N LYS A 76 -22.23 -23.57 14.61
CA LYS A 76 -21.26 -23.69 13.51
C LYS A 76 -21.58 -22.83 12.29
N LYS A 77 -22.42 -21.80 12.48
CA LYS A 77 -22.83 -20.91 11.41
C LYS A 77 -21.77 -19.82 11.24
N LYS A 78 -21.32 -19.64 9.99
CA LYS A 78 -20.46 -18.53 9.58
C LYS A 78 -21.32 -17.34 9.17
N THR A 79 -21.00 -16.17 9.70
CA THR A 79 -21.64 -14.90 9.37
C THR A 79 -20.57 -13.89 8.98
N GLU A 80 -20.76 -13.20 7.86
CA GLU A 80 -19.87 -12.12 7.43
C GLU A 80 -19.89 -10.97 8.44
N LEU A 81 -18.70 -10.49 8.79
CA LEU A 81 -18.57 -9.27 9.58
C LEU A 81 -18.82 -8.05 8.67
N PRO A 82 -19.57 -7.06 9.16
CA PRO A 82 -19.81 -5.84 8.40
C PRO A 82 -18.50 -5.08 8.18
N GLN A 83 -18.27 -4.66 6.93
CA GLN A 83 -17.16 -3.78 6.58
C GLN A 83 -17.57 -2.31 6.71
N TYR A 84 -16.73 -1.53 7.36
CA TYR A 84 -16.90 -0.12 7.64
C TYR A 84 -16.01 0.74 6.75
N LYS A 85 -16.25 2.05 6.79
CA LYS A 85 -15.47 3.05 6.03
C LYS A 85 -13.96 2.90 6.28
N GLU A 86 -13.55 2.69 7.52
CA GLU A 86 -12.14 2.56 7.90
C GLU A 86 -11.44 1.38 7.24
N ASP A 87 -12.13 0.26 7.03
CA ASP A 87 -11.55 -0.92 6.39
C ASP A 87 -11.12 -0.59 4.95
N PHE A 88 -11.96 0.18 4.23
CA PHE A 88 -11.62 0.66 2.88
C PHE A 88 -10.51 1.71 2.91
N ILE A 89 -10.49 2.60 3.92
CA ILE A 89 -9.44 3.62 4.05
C ILE A 89 -8.07 2.97 4.27
N HIS A 90 -7.98 2.04 5.22
CA HIS A 90 -6.74 1.31 5.48
C HIS A 90 -6.26 0.56 4.24
N PHE A 91 -7.18 -0.17 3.60
CA PHE A 91 -6.88 -0.89 2.38
C PHE A 91 -6.34 0.04 1.27
N ILE A 92 -6.97 1.20 1.05
CA ILE A 92 -6.49 2.16 0.04
C ILE A 92 -5.14 2.79 0.44
N ILE A 93 -4.89 3.05 1.72
CA ILE A 93 -3.64 3.62 2.21
C ILE A 93 -2.46 2.70 1.91
N ASP A 94 -2.66 1.39 2.10
CA ASP A 94 -1.63 0.38 1.88
C ASP A 94 -1.36 0.16 0.39
N GLU A 95 -2.40 0.24 -0.44
CA GLU A 95 -2.31 -0.09 -1.87
C GLU A 95 -1.95 1.11 -2.78
N PHE A 96 -2.29 2.35 -2.40
CA PHE A 96 -2.13 3.53 -3.28
C PHE A 96 -1.19 4.59 -2.73
N ARG A 97 -0.41 5.22 -3.61
CA ARG A 97 0.33 6.45 -3.32
C ARG A 97 -0.61 7.64 -3.19
N PHE A 98 -0.20 8.66 -2.42
CA PHE A 98 -1.02 9.85 -2.23
C PHE A 98 -1.37 10.56 -3.55
N ALA A 99 -0.46 10.56 -4.53
CA ALA A 99 -0.68 11.15 -5.84
C ALA A 99 -1.86 10.49 -6.59
N GLU A 100 -1.98 9.16 -6.52
CA GLU A 100 -3.04 8.39 -7.19
C GLU A 100 -4.40 8.67 -6.54
N ILE A 101 -4.44 8.70 -5.20
CA ILE A 101 -5.64 9.05 -4.44
C ILE A 101 -6.09 10.48 -4.78
N LYS A 102 -5.15 11.42 -4.86
CA LYS A 102 -5.40 12.82 -5.24
C LYS A 102 -5.97 12.93 -6.66
N GLU A 103 -5.39 12.24 -7.62
CA GLU A 103 -5.85 12.25 -9.00
C GLU A 103 -7.28 11.69 -9.11
N TYR A 104 -7.56 10.58 -8.43
CA TYR A 104 -8.90 10.00 -8.39
C TYR A 104 -9.92 10.97 -7.77
N ALA A 105 -9.57 11.59 -6.64
CA ALA A 105 -10.43 12.53 -5.93
C ALA A 105 -10.81 13.74 -6.81
N LEU A 106 -9.85 14.26 -7.60
CA LEU A 106 -10.10 15.36 -8.53
C LEU A 106 -10.96 14.91 -9.72
N LYS A 107 -10.66 13.75 -10.33
CA LYS A 107 -11.41 13.21 -11.48
C LYS A 107 -12.87 12.93 -11.14
N LYS A 108 -13.13 12.42 -9.94
CA LYS A 108 -14.49 12.10 -9.47
C LYS A 108 -15.21 13.28 -8.81
N GLY A 109 -14.57 14.46 -8.74
CA GLY A 109 -15.15 15.66 -8.13
C GLY A 109 -15.40 15.53 -6.63
N ILE A 110 -14.65 14.67 -5.93
CA ILE A 110 -14.74 14.46 -4.48
C ILE A 110 -14.19 15.70 -3.75
N VAL A 111 -13.09 16.25 -4.27
CA VAL A 111 -12.51 17.51 -3.81
C VAL A 111 -12.16 18.39 -5.01
N THR A 112 -12.05 19.69 -4.79
CA THR A 112 -11.59 20.65 -5.79
C THR A 112 -10.09 20.87 -5.69
N LYS A 113 -9.47 21.49 -6.70
CA LYS A 113 -8.04 21.84 -6.66
C LYS A 113 -7.67 22.72 -5.47
N HIS A 114 -8.59 23.62 -5.08
CA HIS A 114 -8.42 24.53 -3.94
C HIS A 114 -8.29 23.82 -2.59
N PHE A 115 -8.74 22.56 -2.49
CA PHE A 115 -8.54 21.74 -1.30
C PHE A 115 -7.05 21.59 -0.93
N PHE A 116 -6.16 21.68 -1.92
CA PHE A 116 -4.72 21.50 -1.75
C PHE A 116 -3.92 22.82 -1.77
N GLU A 117 -4.56 23.97 -1.96
CA GLU A 117 -3.91 25.28 -2.17
C GLU A 117 -3.72 26.06 -0.86
N LYS A 118 -3.50 25.37 0.27
CA LYS A 118 -3.39 25.98 1.60
C LYS A 118 -1.96 26.18 2.07
#